data_AF-A0A8H7DHN4-F1
#
_entry.id   AF-A0A8H7DHN4-F1
#
_cell.length_a   1.000
_cell.length_b   1.000
_cell.length_c   1.000
_cell.angle_alpha   90.00
_cell.angle_beta   90.00
_cell.angle_gamma   90.00
#
_symmetry.space_group_name_H-M   'P 1'
#
loop_
_entity.id
_entity.type
_entity.pdbx_description
1 polymer ?
#
loop_
_entity_poly.entity_id
_entity_poly.type
_entity_poly.pdbx_seq_one_letter_code
_entity_poly.pdbx_strand_id
1 'polypeptide(L)'
;MDSNHALILCRQDSNTAVNKTVESSRPEWQGLRALALQWSPLPGRTLGQAYTSLGAAVEKRANRAAHGLGLGPHAVSCKIQSHFGDGEERLRQLELLRTSPSPTLERRCVKLMKYSLPTESINTQCQAFKEILTLVTLFPGLRPFLFHPETLGPATSIDGICAVWNPAHPPVHEGWTFWKRLAATCLIETSISAMLEQSSLSDLWNCQDGGLSIIERLLIEHSCSLIERDCSSEYRSAICVRYLGGILSLPGFWMHRGNIHSLVADKLLREMVGLLNDIVEVDAFREDVRADFDTRFDYDGVDLLASALLAGISGWFSNIDQQDRCR
;
A
#
# COMPACT_ATOMS: atom_id res chain seq x y z
N MET A 1 -12.32 -21.04 63.69
CA MET A 1 -12.48 -21.31 62.24
C MET A 1 -12.81 -19.99 61.55
N ASP A 2 -11.98 -18.95 61.60
CA ASP A 2 -10.57 -18.79 61.20
C ASP A 2 -10.31 -18.93 59.70
N SER A 3 -10.30 -17.75 59.06
CA SER A 3 -9.24 -17.23 58.19
C SER A 3 -8.96 -17.89 56.84
N ASN A 4 -9.28 -17.17 55.75
CA ASN A 4 -8.32 -16.61 54.78
C ASN A 4 -8.99 -16.26 53.44
N HIS A 5 -9.40 -15.00 53.28
CA HIS A 5 -9.55 -14.36 51.97
C HIS A 5 -8.41 -13.37 51.79
N ALA A 6 -7.41 -13.75 51.00
CA ALA A 6 -6.30 -12.90 50.65
C ALA A 6 -6.63 -12.09 49.40
N LEU A 7 -6.55 -10.76 49.55
CA LEU A 7 -6.49 -9.76 48.49
C LEU A 7 -5.32 -10.04 47.54
N ILE A 8 -5.59 -10.11 46.24
CA ILE A 8 -4.59 -9.89 45.18
C ILE A 8 -4.97 -8.58 44.48
N LEU A 9 -4.49 -7.47 45.05
CA LEU A 9 -4.35 -6.21 44.32
C LEU A 9 -2.94 -6.20 43.73
N CYS A 10 -2.82 -6.66 42.47
CA CYS A 10 -1.58 -6.53 41.73
C CYS A 10 -1.45 -5.10 41.21
N ARG A 11 -0.61 -4.37 41.93
CA ARG A 11 0.12 -3.14 41.61
C ARG A 11 0.61 -3.12 40.14
N GLN A 12 -0.09 -2.40 39.27
CA GLN A 12 0.36 -2.02 37.92
C GLN A 12 0.27 -0.50 37.80
N ASP A 13 1.16 0.24 38.46
CA ASP A 13 1.33 1.67 38.23
C ASP A 13 2.71 2.10 38.75
N SER A 14 3.76 1.89 37.96
CA SER A 14 5.08 2.56 38.19
C SER A 14 6.03 2.58 36.99
N ASN A 15 5.84 1.77 35.94
CA ASN A 15 6.87 1.62 34.88
C ASN A 15 6.71 2.50 33.63
N THR A 16 5.69 3.36 33.56
CA THR A 16 5.44 4.21 32.38
C THR A 16 6.28 5.49 32.33
N ALA A 17 6.94 5.87 33.43
CA ALA A 17 7.76 7.09 33.48
C ALA A 17 9.23 6.88 33.09
N VAL A 18 9.78 5.66 33.24
CA VAL A 18 11.21 5.38 32.98
C VAL A 18 11.49 5.11 31.50
N ASN A 19 10.51 4.67 30.71
CA ASN A 19 10.73 4.37 29.28
C ASN A 19 10.62 5.59 28.35
N LYS A 20 10.00 6.70 28.77
CA LYS A 20 9.76 7.85 27.87
C LYS A 20 11.00 8.68 27.57
N THR A 21 11.94 8.78 28.51
CA THR A 21 13.20 9.53 28.33
C THR A 21 14.27 8.76 27.55
N VAL A 22 14.10 7.44 27.36
CA VAL A 22 15.07 6.59 26.65
C VAL A 22 14.77 6.48 25.14
N GLU A 23 13.54 6.73 24.70
CA GLU A 23 13.18 6.63 23.27
C GLU A 23 13.66 7.82 22.42
N SER A 24 13.70 9.05 22.95
CA SER A 24 14.11 10.24 22.18
C SER A 24 15.63 10.36 21.95
N SER A 25 16.43 9.51 22.61
CA SER A 25 17.90 9.58 22.61
C SER A 25 18.58 8.42 21.88
N ARG A 26 17.83 7.52 21.22
CA ARG A 26 18.49 6.44 20.45
C ARG A 26 19.15 7.00 19.18
N PRO A 27 20.44 6.73 18.95
CA PRO A 27 21.18 7.24 17.78
C PRO A 27 20.59 6.77 16.44
N GLU A 28 19.93 5.61 16.41
CA GLU A 28 19.24 5.07 15.23
C GLU A 28 18.15 6.01 14.69
N TRP A 29 17.37 6.65 15.57
CA TRP A 29 16.31 7.58 15.16
C TRP A 29 16.84 8.92 14.64
N GLN A 30 18.00 9.36 15.14
CA GLN A 30 18.66 10.57 14.63
C GLN A 30 19.22 10.36 13.22
N GLY A 31 19.76 9.16 12.93
CA GLY A 31 20.19 8.78 11.60
C GLY A 31 19.04 8.73 10.59
N LEU A 32 17.86 8.23 11.00
CA LEU A 32 16.67 8.19 10.16
C LEU A 32 16.10 9.57 9.85
N ARG A 33 16.11 10.50 10.82
CA ARG A 33 15.78 11.92 10.56
C ARG A 33 16.74 12.55 9.53
N ALA A 34 18.03 12.24 9.61
CA ALA A 34 19.03 12.73 8.65
C ALA A 34 18.82 12.11 7.25
N LEU A 35 18.52 10.81 7.17
CA LEU A 35 18.18 10.12 5.91
C LEU A 35 16.91 10.69 5.28
N ALA A 36 15.84 10.92 6.04
CA ALA A 36 14.61 11.53 5.54
C ALA A 36 14.84 12.94 4.91
N LEU A 37 15.84 13.67 5.42
CA LEU A 37 16.23 14.99 4.88
C LEU A 37 17.20 14.88 3.68
N GLN A 38 17.95 13.77 3.56
CA GLN A 38 18.97 13.56 2.53
C GLN A 38 18.41 12.99 1.21
N TRP A 39 17.19 12.46 1.20
CA TRP A 39 16.52 11.92 0.00
C TRP A 39 15.90 13.01 -0.90
N SER A 40 16.58 14.14 -1.05
CA SER A 40 16.29 15.11 -2.11
C SER A 40 17.02 14.70 -3.41
N PRO A 41 16.37 14.77 -4.59
CA PRO A 41 16.85 14.08 -5.79
C PRO A 41 18.19 14.63 -6.30
N LEU A 42 19.16 13.73 -6.56
CA LEU A 42 20.50 14.03 -7.08
C LEU A 42 20.52 14.32 -8.60
N PRO A 43 21.49 15.12 -9.12
CA PRO A 43 21.41 15.82 -10.42
C PRO A 43 21.75 15.00 -11.68
N GLY A 44 21.96 13.67 -11.58
CA GLY A 44 22.51 12.85 -12.68
C GLY A 44 21.50 12.26 -13.68
N ARG A 45 20.19 12.38 -13.46
CA ARG A 45 19.14 11.70 -14.26
C ARG A 45 18.62 12.49 -15.47
N THR A 46 19.23 13.63 -15.83
CA THR A 46 18.56 14.70 -16.59
C THR A 46 18.46 14.52 -18.12
N LEU A 47 19.31 13.72 -18.75
CA LEU A 47 19.34 13.60 -20.23
C LEU A 47 18.43 12.50 -20.80
N GLY A 48 18.37 11.33 -20.17
CA GLY A 48 17.38 10.28 -20.49
C GLY A 48 15.95 10.72 -20.13
N GLN A 49 15.82 11.55 -19.09
CA GLN A 49 14.58 12.23 -18.74
C GLN A 49 14.10 13.13 -19.86
N ALA A 50 14.94 13.81 -20.64
CA ALA A 50 14.47 14.81 -21.60
C ALA A 50 13.59 14.24 -22.74
N TYR A 51 13.90 13.03 -23.25
CA TYR A 51 13.13 12.39 -24.32
C TYR A 51 11.84 11.74 -23.81
N THR A 52 11.90 11.04 -22.67
CA THR A 52 10.69 10.55 -21.96
C THR A 52 9.83 11.71 -21.49
N SER A 53 10.42 12.83 -21.10
CA SER A 53 9.76 14.06 -20.65
C SER A 53 9.02 14.78 -21.78
N LEU A 54 9.50 14.70 -23.03
CA LEU A 54 8.76 15.24 -24.18
C LEU A 54 7.53 14.41 -24.52
N GLY A 55 7.66 13.07 -24.57
CA GLY A 55 6.52 12.15 -24.73
C GLY A 55 5.52 12.27 -23.57
N ALA A 56 6.04 12.27 -22.34
CA ALA A 56 5.27 12.45 -21.12
C ALA A 56 4.66 13.86 -21.02
N ALA A 57 5.23 14.90 -21.61
CA ALA A 57 4.62 16.24 -21.60
C ALA A 57 3.41 16.31 -22.53
N VAL A 58 3.46 15.66 -23.68
CA VAL A 58 2.32 15.52 -24.60
C VAL A 58 1.25 14.65 -23.96
N GLU A 59 1.63 13.50 -23.42
CA GLU A 59 0.73 12.60 -22.70
C GLU A 59 0.13 13.28 -21.47
N LYS A 60 0.90 14.03 -20.68
CA LYS A 60 0.43 14.78 -19.50
C LYS A 60 -0.41 15.98 -19.89
N ARG A 61 -0.34 16.50 -21.13
CA ARG A 61 -1.28 17.51 -21.64
C ARG A 61 -2.57 16.87 -22.13
N ALA A 62 -2.50 15.75 -22.86
CA ALA A 62 -3.66 14.98 -23.25
C ALA A 62 -4.41 14.42 -22.03
N ASN A 63 -3.69 13.86 -21.07
CA ASN A 63 -4.21 13.43 -19.78
C ASN A 63 -4.71 14.61 -18.96
N ARG A 64 -4.04 15.77 -18.90
CA ARG A 64 -4.62 16.95 -18.22
C ARG A 64 -5.91 17.46 -18.88
N ALA A 65 -6.01 17.41 -20.20
CA ALA A 65 -7.24 17.73 -20.92
C ALA A 65 -8.34 16.69 -20.64
N ALA A 66 -8.01 15.40 -20.68
CA ALA A 66 -8.91 14.31 -20.31
C ALA A 66 -9.33 14.38 -18.83
N HIS A 67 -8.42 14.76 -17.93
CA HIS A 67 -8.67 15.03 -16.51
C HIS A 67 -9.60 16.21 -16.31
N GLY A 68 -9.40 17.30 -17.06
CA GLY A 68 -10.32 18.43 -17.08
C GLY A 68 -11.73 18.05 -17.53
N LEU A 69 -11.84 17.02 -18.37
CA LEU A 69 -13.12 16.42 -18.79
C LEU A 69 -13.60 15.27 -17.88
N GLY A 70 -12.82 14.89 -16.87
CA GLY A 70 -13.13 13.77 -15.97
C GLY A 70 -13.19 12.41 -16.66
N LEU A 71 -12.43 12.24 -17.76
CA LEU A 71 -12.33 11.04 -18.58
C LEU A 71 -11.02 10.30 -18.28
N GLY A 72 -11.08 8.96 -18.28
CA GLY A 72 -9.93 8.08 -18.12
C GLY A 72 -9.82 7.41 -16.74
N PRO A 73 -8.94 6.41 -16.59
CA PRO A 73 -8.85 5.58 -15.39
C PRO A 73 -8.47 6.38 -14.15
N HIS A 74 -7.42 7.21 -14.24
CA HIS A 74 -6.96 8.02 -13.10
C HIS A 74 -8.05 8.99 -12.63
N ALA A 75 -8.79 9.62 -13.55
CA ALA A 75 -9.87 10.54 -13.17
C ALA A 75 -11.01 9.84 -12.42
N VAL A 76 -11.35 8.60 -12.81
CA VAL A 76 -12.33 7.78 -12.09
C VAL A 76 -11.78 7.33 -10.74
N SER A 77 -10.51 6.91 -10.68
CA SER A 77 -9.82 6.54 -9.44
C SER A 77 -9.79 7.70 -8.44
N CYS A 78 -9.44 8.92 -8.86
CA CYS A 78 -9.52 10.10 -8.00
C CYS A 78 -10.94 10.30 -7.44
N LYS A 79 -11.99 10.14 -8.26
CA LYS A 79 -13.38 10.23 -7.79
C LYS A 79 -13.73 9.13 -6.80
N ILE A 80 -13.16 7.93 -6.94
CA ILE A 80 -13.32 6.85 -5.95
C ILE A 80 -12.61 7.24 -4.66
N GLN A 81 -11.35 7.69 -4.70
CA GLN A 81 -10.60 8.14 -3.53
C GLN A 81 -11.30 9.30 -2.80
N SER A 82 -11.82 10.29 -3.54
CA SER A 82 -12.59 11.41 -2.96
C SER A 82 -13.88 10.96 -2.28
N HIS A 83 -14.42 9.78 -2.59
CA HIS A 83 -15.60 9.24 -1.89
C HIS A 83 -15.25 8.85 -0.45
N PHE A 84 -14.03 8.37 -0.21
CA PHE A 84 -13.56 8.01 1.12
C PHE A 84 -13.10 9.24 1.91
N GLY A 85 -12.66 10.31 1.25
CA GLY A 85 -12.13 11.49 1.94
C GLY A 85 -10.73 11.24 2.54
N ASP A 86 -10.39 12.04 3.54
CA ASP A 86 -9.11 12.02 4.24
C ASP A 86 -9.28 11.81 5.75
N GLY A 87 -8.17 11.55 6.44
CA GLY A 87 -8.13 11.47 7.89
C GLY A 87 -9.13 10.48 8.50
N GLU A 88 -9.90 10.96 9.48
CA GLU A 88 -10.96 10.21 10.17
C GLU A 88 -12.17 9.90 9.28
N GLU A 89 -12.50 10.78 8.32
CA GLU A 89 -13.61 10.53 7.40
C GLU A 89 -13.34 9.28 6.55
N ARG A 90 -12.08 9.08 6.14
CA ARG A 90 -11.65 7.85 5.46
C ARG A 90 -11.91 6.60 6.28
N LEU A 91 -11.55 6.60 7.56
CA LEU A 91 -11.80 5.47 8.46
C LEU A 91 -13.30 5.19 8.58
N ARG A 92 -14.12 6.23 8.74
CA ARG A 92 -15.57 6.12 8.81
C ARG A 92 -16.17 5.52 7.53
N GLN A 93 -15.70 5.97 6.36
CA GLN A 93 -16.18 5.48 5.07
C GLN A 93 -15.75 4.04 4.80
N LEU A 94 -14.56 3.63 5.24
CA LEU A 94 -14.11 2.24 5.16
C LEU A 94 -14.98 1.29 6.00
N GLU A 95 -15.42 1.73 7.17
CA GLU A 95 -16.33 0.94 8.00
C GLU A 95 -17.74 0.87 7.37
N LEU A 96 -18.21 1.97 6.78
CA LEU A 96 -19.48 2.00 6.03
C LEU A 96 -19.44 1.11 4.78
N LEU A 97 -18.31 1.03 4.09
CA LEU A 97 -18.12 0.20 2.90
C LEU A 97 -18.46 -1.28 3.18
N ARG A 98 -18.17 -1.75 4.40
CA ARG A 98 -18.37 -3.13 4.85
C ARG A 98 -19.82 -3.44 5.19
N THR A 99 -20.60 -2.44 5.56
CA THR A 99 -21.98 -2.60 6.06
C THR A 99 -23.04 -2.13 5.07
N SER A 100 -22.71 -1.17 4.20
CA SER A 100 -23.65 -0.52 3.30
C SER A 100 -23.05 -0.33 1.90
N PRO A 101 -23.51 -1.08 0.88
CA PRO A 101 -23.04 -0.87 -0.48
C PRO A 101 -23.51 0.49 -1.00
N SER A 102 -22.58 1.26 -1.57
CA SER A 102 -22.86 2.56 -2.19
C SER A 102 -23.06 2.38 -3.70
N PRO A 103 -24.29 2.55 -4.25
CA PRO A 103 -24.53 2.38 -5.69
C PRO A 103 -23.73 3.36 -6.55
N THR A 104 -23.39 4.52 -5.99
CA THR A 104 -22.56 5.52 -6.68
C THR A 104 -21.11 5.07 -6.76
N LEU A 105 -20.59 4.47 -5.69
CA LEU A 105 -19.24 3.91 -5.65
C LEU A 105 -19.14 2.71 -6.61
N GLU A 106 -20.09 1.79 -6.54
CA GLU A 106 -20.17 0.63 -7.42
C GLU A 106 -20.15 1.02 -8.90
N ARG A 107 -20.98 1.99 -9.31
CA ARG A 107 -20.96 2.52 -10.68
C ARG A 107 -19.59 3.07 -11.10
N ARG A 108 -18.84 3.69 -10.18
CA ARG A 108 -17.49 4.19 -10.45
C ARG A 108 -16.49 3.05 -10.58
N CYS A 109 -16.57 2.03 -9.71
CA CYS A 109 -15.73 0.83 -9.78
C CYS A 109 -15.96 0.07 -11.10
N VAL A 110 -17.22 -0.16 -11.48
CA VAL A 110 -17.58 -0.77 -12.78
C VAL A 110 -17.04 0.07 -13.94
N LYS A 111 -17.15 1.41 -13.87
CA LYS A 111 -16.57 2.29 -14.90
C LYS A 111 -15.05 2.17 -14.97
N LEU A 112 -14.35 2.07 -13.84
CA LEU A 112 -12.91 1.89 -13.82
C LEU A 112 -12.51 0.55 -14.44
N MET A 113 -13.22 -0.53 -14.10
CA MET A 113 -12.99 -1.86 -14.64
C MET A 113 -13.23 -1.93 -16.16
N LYS A 114 -14.18 -1.16 -16.70
CA LYS A 114 -14.34 -1.07 -18.17
C LYS A 114 -13.09 -0.54 -18.87
N TYR A 115 -12.27 0.28 -18.20
CA TYR A 115 -11.02 0.75 -18.78
C TYR A 115 -9.94 -0.33 -18.92
N SER A 116 -10.09 -1.45 -18.21
CA SER A 116 -9.15 -2.57 -18.23
C SER A 116 -9.49 -3.60 -19.32
N LEU A 117 -10.57 -3.39 -20.08
CA LEU A 117 -11.02 -4.31 -21.12
C LEU A 117 -10.26 -4.11 -22.44
N PRO A 118 -10.19 -5.14 -23.31
CA PRO A 118 -9.53 -5.09 -24.61
C PRO A 118 -10.03 -4.03 -25.59
N THR A 119 -11.20 -3.43 -25.33
CA THR A 119 -11.76 -2.33 -26.15
C THR A 119 -10.99 -1.03 -26.02
N GLU A 120 -10.16 -0.90 -24.99
CA GLU A 120 -9.38 0.29 -24.68
C GLU A 120 -7.93 0.17 -25.19
N SER A 121 -7.24 1.30 -25.30
CA SER A 121 -5.81 1.30 -25.66
C SER A 121 -4.97 0.58 -24.59
N ILE A 122 -3.82 0.01 -24.99
CA ILE A 122 -2.90 -0.69 -24.08
C ILE A 122 -2.44 0.23 -22.93
N ASN A 123 -2.16 1.50 -23.22
CA ASN A 123 -1.76 2.48 -22.20
C ASN A 123 -2.92 2.74 -21.22
N THR A 124 -4.15 2.87 -21.72
CA THR A 124 -5.36 3.03 -20.89
C THR A 124 -5.55 1.82 -19.98
N GLN A 125 -5.40 0.60 -20.52
CA GLN A 125 -5.51 -0.63 -19.75
C GLN A 125 -4.43 -0.72 -18.67
N CYS A 126 -3.15 -0.45 -19.02
CA CYS A 126 -2.04 -0.38 -18.07
C CYS A 126 -2.33 0.59 -16.93
N GLN A 127 -2.81 1.79 -17.26
CA GLN A 127 -3.17 2.78 -16.25
C GLN A 127 -4.34 2.26 -15.39
N ALA A 128 -5.36 1.66 -15.98
CA ALA A 128 -6.46 1.05 -15.23
C ALA A 128 -5.99 -0.04 -14.26
N PHE A 129 -5.07 -0.92 -14.66
CA PHE A 129 -4.50 -1.94 -13.78
C PHE A 129 -3.81 -1.32 -12.56
N LYS A 130 -2.97 -0.28 -12.78
CA LYS A 130 -2.31 0.45 -11.70
C LYS A 130 -3.29 1.13 -10.75
N GLU A 131 -4.34 1.73 -11.29
CA GLU A 131 -5.38 2.38 -10.48
C GLU A 131 -6.20 1.37 -9.68
N ILE A 132 -6.59 0.23 -10.28
CA ILE A 132 -7.28 -0.87 -9.59
C ILE A 132 -6.42 -1.38 -8.43
N LEU A 133 -5.14 -1.68 -8.70
CA LEU A 133 -4.19 -2.14 -7.72
C LEU A 133 -4.04 -1.15 -6.56
N THR A 134 -3.91 0.13 -6.87
CA THR A 134 -3.81 1.21 -5.88
C THR A 134 -5.07 1.30 -5.03
N LEU A 135 -6.25 1.29 -5.63
CA LEU A 135 -7.52 1.39 -4.90
C LEU A 135 -7.77 0.17 -4.00
N VAL A 136 -7.54 -1.05 -4.48
CA VAL A 136 -7.74 -2.28 -3.69
C VAL A 136 -6.81 -2.31 -2.47
N THR A 137 -5.59 -1.83 -2.63
CA THR A 137 -4.57 -1.87 -1.56
C THR A 137 -4.69 -0.71 -0.58
N LEU A 138 -5.20 0.45 -1.02
CA LEU A 138 -5.50 1.59 -0.14
C LEU A 138 -6.81 1.44 0.63
N PHE A 139 -7.80 0.73 0.08
CA PHE A 139 -9.14 0.60 0.67
C PHE A 139 -9.56 -0.86 0.81
N PRO A 140 -9.11 -1.56 1.87
CA PRO A 140 -9.56 -2.92 2.17
C PRO A 140 -11.09 -3.01 2.22
N GLY A 141 -11.66 -3.97 1.48
CA GLY A 141 -13.11 -4.13 1.31
C GLY A 141 -13.68 -3.50 0.05
N LEU A 142 -12.88 -2.77 -0.74
CA LEU A 142 -13.31 -2.24 -2.05
C LEU A 142 -13.30 -3.30 -3.16
N ARG A 143 -12.53 -4.37 -2.97
CA ARG A 143 -12.34 -5.45 -3.94
C ARG A 143 -13.65 -6.05 -4.48
N PRO A 144 -14.68 -6.36 -3.67
CA PRO A 144 -15.95 -6.88 -4.20
C PRO A 144 -16.66 -5.94 -5.19
N PHE A 145 -16.48 -4.62 -5.05
CA PHE A 145 -17.08 -3.63 -5.95
C PHE A 145 -16.35 -3.55 -7.30
N LEU A 146 -15.05 -3.86 -7.31
CA LEU A 146 -14.23 -3.94 -8.53
C LEU A 146 -14.38 -5.31 -9.20
N PHE A 147 -14.61 -6.36 -8.43
CA PHE A 147 -14.89 -7.69 -8.93
C PHE A 147 -16.37 -7.84 -9.35
N HIS A 148 -16.78 -7.10 -10.38
CA HIS A 148 -18.18 -7.08 -10.83
C HIS A 148 -18.42 -8.05 -12.00
N PRO A 149 -19.46 -8.92 -11.93
CA PRO A 149 -19.76 -9.90 -12.98
C PRO A 149 -19.97 -9.32 -14.38
N GLU A 150 -20.50 -8.09 -14.48
CA GLU A 150 -20.66 -7.42 -15.79
C GLU A 150 -19.34 -7.18 -16.52
N THR A 151 -18.22 -7.09 -15.79
CA THR A 151 -16.92 -6.74 -16.37
C THR A 151 -16.00 -7.95 -16.49
N LEU A 152 -16.02 -8.86 -15.52
CA LEU A 152 -15.13 -10.01 -15.48
C LEU A 152 -15.84 -11.34 -15.80
N GLY A 153 -17.16 -11.33 -15.94
CA GLY A 153 -17.95 -12.55 -16.15
C GLY A 153 -17.77 -13.54 -14.98
N PRO A 154 -17.68 -14.85 -15.25
CA PRO A 154 -17.50 -15.89 -14.25
C PRO A 154 -16.01 -16.16 -13.91
N ALA A 155 -15.08 -15.25 -14.22
CA ALA A 155 -13.66 -15.48 -14.03
C ALA A 155 -13.28 -15.56 -12.54
N THR A 156 -13.02 -16.76 -12.03
CA THR A 156 -12.67 -16.99 -10.62
C THR A 156 -11.18 -17.23 -10.36
N SER A 157 -10.34 -17.12 -11.39
CA SER A 157 -8.89 -17.34 -11.30
C SER A 157 -8.10 -16.18 -11.90
N ILE A 158 -6.83 -16.06 -11.51
CA ILE A 158 -5.90 -15.05 -12.05
C ILE A 158 -5.82 -15.16 -13.57
N ASP A 159 -5.65 -16.38 -14.10
CA ASP A 159 -5.57 -16.63 -15.54
C ASP A 159 -6.92 -16.34 -16.24
N GLY A 160 -8.05 -16.63 -15.57
CA GLY A 160 -9.38 -16.29 -16.07
C GLY A 160 -9.57 -14.78 -16.23
N ILE A 161 -9.21 -13.99 -15.21
CA ILE A 161 -9.26 -12.52 -15.27
C ILE A 161 -8.30 -12.02 -16.36
N CYS A 162 -7.07 -12.53 -16.40
CA CYS A 162 -6.09 -12.13 -17.41
C CYS A 162 -6.55 -12.46 -18.83
N ALA A 163 -7.30 -13.55 -19.02
CA ALA A 163 -7.88 -13.92 -20.31
C ALA A 163 -8.96 -12.92 -20.75
N VAL A 164 -9.81 -12.44 -19.83
CA VAL A 164 -10.80 -11.40 -20.12
C VAL A 164 -10.12 -10.08 -20.54
N TRP A 165 -8.98 -9.77 -19.95
CA TRP A 165 -8.20 -8.56 -20.26
C TRP A 165 -7.24 -8.71 -21.45
N ASN A 166 -7.13 -9.88 -22.06
CA ASN A 166 -6.19 -10.08 -23.17
C ASN A 166 -6.71 -9.41 -24.45
N PRO A 167 -5.95 -8.47 -25.05
CA PRO A 167 -6.22 -8.00 -26.40
C PRO A 167 -6.03 -9.13 -27.42
N ALA A 168 -6.65 -8.96 -28.59
CA ALA A 168 -6.51 -9.91 -29.70
C ALA A 168 -5.05 -10.10 -30.17
N HIS A 169 -4.21 -9.08 -29.95
CA HIS A 169 -2.78 -9.10 -30.27
C HIS A 169 -1.97 -8.81 -29.01
N PRO A 170 -0.99 -9.65 -28.65
CA PRO A 170 -0.14 -9.43 -27.48
C PRO A 170 0.57 -8.08 -27.59
N PRO A 171 0.48 -7.21 -26.57
CA PRO A 171 1.15 -5.93 -26.61
C PRO A 171 2.66 -6.08 -26.39
N VAL A 172 3.44 -5.22 -27.04
CA VAL A 172 4.89 -5.08 -26.83
C VAL A 172 5.19 -4.08 -25.69
N HIS A 173 4.19 -3.72 -24.88
CA HIS A 173 4.35 -2.72 -23.82
C HIS A 173 5.04 -3.34 -22.60
N GLU A 174 6.18 -2.77 -22.23
CA GLU A 174 6.96 -3.16 -21.06
C GLU A 174 6.12 -3.10 -19.78
N GLY A 175 6.14 -4.16 -18.97
CA GLY A 175 5.38 -4.23 -17.73
C GLY A 175 3.86 -4.41 -17.88
N TRP A 176 3.29 -4.42 -19.09
CA TRP A 176 1.83 -4.67 -19.25
C TRP A 176 1.42 -6.00 -18.63
N THR A 177 2.18 -7.07 -18.92
CA THR A 177 1.93 -8.39 -18.34
C THR A 177 2.01 -8.38 -16.83
N PHE A 178 3.01 -7.69 -16.27
CA PHE A 178 3.19 -7.57 -14.83
C PHE A 178 2.02 -6.86 -14.16
N TRP A 179 1.70 -5.64 -14.59
CA TRP A 179 0.62 -4.86 -13.98
C TRP A 179 -0.73 -5.57 -14.10
N LYS A 180 -0.99 -6.21 -15.24
CA LYS A 180 -2.18 -7.02 -15.45
C LYS A 180 -2.25 -8.20 -14.46
N ARG A 181 -1.20 -9.00 -14.34
CA ARG A 181 -1.19 -10.17 -13.44
C ARG A 181 -1.23 -9.75 -11.97
N LEU A 182 -0.51 -8.68 -11.59
CA LEU A 182 -0.53 -8.13 -10.24
C LEU A 182 -1.93 -7.62 -9.87
N ALA A 183 -2.57 -6.84 -10.75
CA ALA A 183 -3.94 -6.37 -10.55
C ALA A 183 -4.95 -7.53 -10.47
N ALA A 184 -4.83 -8.55 -11.34
CA ALA A 184 -5.68 -9.74 -11.28
C ALA A 184 -5.49 -10.49 -9.95
N THR A 185 -4.26 -10.61 -9.47
CA THR A 185 -3.95 -11.26 -8.19
C THR A 185 -4.58 -10.51 -7.01
N CYS A 186 -4.60 -9.17 -7.04
CA CYS A 186 -5.29 -8.37 -6.01
C CYS A 186 -6.82 -8.48 -6.03
N LEU A 187 -7.42 -8.76 -7.20
CA LEU A 187 -8.88 -8.89 -7.31
C LEU A 187 -9.39 -10.26 -6.83
N ILE A 188 -8.59 -11.31 -7.01
CA ILE A 188 -8.88 -12.63 -6.47
C ILE A 188 -8.73 -12.63 -4.96
N GLU A 189 -9.60 -13.38 -4.28
CA GLU A 189 -9.48 -13.57 -2.85
C GLU A 189 -8.21 -14.38 -2.53
N THR A 190 -7.35 -13.82 -1.70
CA THR A 190 -6.13 -14.43 -1.19
C THR A 190 -6.18 -14.49 0.34
N SER A 191 -5.27 -15.24 0.96
CA SER A 191 -5.09 -15.20 2.41
C SER A 191 -4.85 -13.79 2.93
N ILE A 192 -4.12 -12.96 2.16
CA ILE A 192 -3.83 -11.56 2.48
C ILE A 192 -5.11 -10.72 2.46
N SER A 193 -5.89 -10.77 1.37
CA SER A 193 -7.13 -9.98 1.28
C SER A 193 -8.17 -10.45 2.30
N ALA A 194 -8.30 -11.76 2.52
CA ALA A 194 -9.21 -12.32 3.53
C ALA A 194 -8.84 -11.82 4.94
N MET A 195 -7.55 -11.87 5.29
CA MET A 195 -7.04 -11.36 6.56
C MET A 195 -7.42 -9.88 6.77
N LEU A 196 -7.28 -9.04 5.75
CA LEU A 196 -7.54 -7.60 5.84
C LEU A 196 -9.04 -7.25 5.82
N GLU A 197 -9.82 -7.94 5.00
CA GLU A 197 -11.23 -7.66 4.80
C GLU A 197 -12.10 -8.19 5.94
N GLN A 198 -11.67 -9.24 6.63
CA GLN A 198 -12.39 -9.82 7.78
C GLN A 198 -12.02 -9.15 9.13
N SER A 199 -10.90 -8.43 9.19
CA SER A 199 -10.45 -7.75 10.40
C SER A 199 -11.14 -6.40 10.59
N SER A 200 -11.49 -6.00 11.81
CA SER A 200 -11.96 -4.63 12.07
C SER A 200 -10.84 -3.62 11.78
N LEU A 201 -11.19 -2.37 11.50
CA LEU A 201 -10.16 -1.34 11.25
C LEU A 201 -9.24 -1.16 12.48
N SER A 202 -9.79 -1.29 13.70
CA SER A 202 -8.99 -1.27 14.93
C SER A 202 -8.01 -2.44 15.02
N ASP A 203 -8.33 -3.61 14.46
CA ASP A 203 -7.45 -4.78 14.49
C ASP A 203 -6.28 -4.67 13.51
N LEU A 204 -6.34 -3.75 12.54
CA LEU A 204 -5.25 -3.55 11.58
C LEU A 204 -3.93 -3.20 12.28
N TRP A 205 -4.02 -2.49 13.40
CA TRP A 205 -2.86 -2.01 14.16
C TRP A 205 -2.84 -2.43 15.63
N ASN A 206 -3.95 -2.95 16.17
CA ASN A 206 -3.95 -3.49 17.52
C ASN A 206 -3.54 -4.96 17.52
N CYS A 207 -2.69 -5.34 18.47
CA CYS A 207 -2.45 -6.76 18.78
C CYS A 207 -3.65 -7.30 19.57
N GLN A 208 -4.41 -8.24 19.01
CA GLN A 208 -5.42 -8.98 19.76
C GLN A 208 -4.71 -9.98 20.69
N ASP A 209 -4.96 -9.89 22.01
CA ASP A 209 -4.66 -10.91 23.04
C ASP A 209 -3.34 -11.68 22.88
N GLY A 210 -2.23 -10.95 22.66
CA GLY A 210 -0.88 -11.54 22.55
C GLY A 210 -0.54 -12.15 21.18
N GLY A 211 -1.43 -12.00 20.20
CA GLY A 211 -1.19 -12.34 18.80
C GLY A 211 -0.48 -11.25 17.99
N LEU A 212 -0.08 -11.61 16.78
CA LEU A 212 0.53 -10.70 15.80
C LEU A 212 -0.51 -9.73 15.24
N SER A 213 -0.15 -8.44 15.19
CA SER A 213 -0.91 -7.43 14.45
C SER A 213 -0.97 -7.74 12.96
N ILE A 214 -1.93 -7.17 12.23
CA ILE A 214 -2.05 -7.38 10.78
C ILE A 214 -0.81 -6.87 10.05
N ILE A 215 -0.23 -5.76 10.49
CA ILE A 215 1.05 -5.24 9.96
C ILE A 215 2.17 -6.27 10.13
N GLU A 216 2.30 -6.89 11.30
CA GLU A 216 3.33 -7.92 11.52
C GLU A 216 3.08 -9.18 10.69
N ARG A 217 1.81 -9.59 10.53
CA ARG A 217 1.45 -10.70 9.64
C ARG A 217 1.81 -10.40 8.19
N LEU A 218 1.54 -9.18 7.70
CA LEU A 218 1.92 -8.74 6.36
C LEU A 218 3.44 -8.73 6.17
N LEU A 219 4.21 -8.31 7.17
CA LEU A 219 5.68 -8.37 7.15
C LEU A 219 6.19 -9.81 7.06
N ILE A 220 5.60 -10.72 7.84
CA ILE A 220 5.94 -12.15 7.78
C ILE A 220 5.59 -12.73 6.41
N GLU A 221 4.38 -12.47 5.89
CA GLU A 221 3.95 -12.92 4.58
C GLU A 221 4.86 -12.37 3.46
N HIS A 222 5.28 -11.11 3.57
CA HIS A 222 6.27 -10.52 2.68
C HIS A 222 7.60 -11.28 2.73
N SER A 223 8.17 -11.46 3.92
CA SER A 223 9.42 -12.19 4.12
C SER A 223 9.36 -13.63 3.59
N CYS A 224 8.26 -14.35 3.87
CA CYS A 224 8.06 -15.71 3.37
C CYS A 224 7.98 -15.77 1.85
N SER A 225 7.30 -14.79 1.22
CA SER A 225 7.16 -14.75 -0.24
C SER A 225 8.49 -14.52 -0.98
N LEU A 226 9.49 -13.94 -0.33
CA LEU A 226 10.84 -13.79 -0.88
C LEU A 226 11.62 -15.13 -0.89
N ILE A 227 11.26 -16.06 -0.01
CA ILE A 227 11.90 -17.38 0.10
C ILE A 227 11.23 -18.39 -0.85
N GLU A 228 9.91 -18.32 -0.97
CA GLU A 228 9.12 -19.19 -1.86
C GLU A 228 9.35 -18.82 -3.33
N ARG A 229 9.89 -19.75 -4.11
CA ARG A 229 10.13 -19.57 -5.57
C ARG A 229 8.97 -20.04 -6.44
N ASP A 230 7.79 -20.22 -5.87
CA ASP A 230 6.63 -20.72 -6.61
C ASP A 230 6.00 -19.62 -7.47
N CYS A 231 5.51 -19.96 -8.67
CA CYS A 231 4.90 -18.96 -9.57
C CYS A 231 3.65 -18.27 -8.96
N SER A 232 3.05 -18.84 -7.90
CA SER A 232 1.94 -18.24 -7.16
C SER A 232 2.39 -17.22 -6.11
N SER A 233 3.66 -17.22 -5.68
CA SER A 233 4.21 -16.27 -4.71
C SER A 233 4.72 -14.98 -5.37
N GLU A 234 4.92 -14.97 -6.69
CA GLU A 234 5.61 -13.90 -7.44
C GLU A 234 5.05 -12.50 -7.13
N TYR A 235 3.73 -12.37 -6.95
CA TYR A 235 3.07 -11.10 -6.68
C TYR A 235 2.76 -10.84 -5.21
N ARG A 236 2.90 -11.85 -4.34
CA ARG A 236 2.49 -11.74 -2.92
C ARG A 236 3.30 -10.68 -2.19
N SER A 237 4.61 -10.63 -2.45
CA SER A 237 5.53 -9.64 -1.90
C SER A 237 5.07 -8.21 -2.18
N ALA A 238 4.81 -7.89 -3.47
CA ALA A 238 4.36 -6.57 -3.92
C ALA A 238 2.99 -6.20 -3.31
N ILE A 239 2.08 -7.16 -3.22
CA ILE A 239 0.76 -6.97 -2.60
C ILE A 239 0.89 -6.62 -1.11
N CYS A 240 1.74 -7.34 -0.37
CA CYS A 240 2.03 -7.01 1.03
C CYS A 240 2.59 -5.60 1.18
N VAL A 241 3.59 -5.24 0.39
CA VAL A 241 4.20 -3.89 0.40
C VAL A 241 3.15 -2.81 0.19
N ARG A 242 2.25 -2.99 -0.78
CA ARG A 242 1.18 -2.03 -1.03
C ARG A 242 0.16 -1.94 0.10
N TYR A 243 -0.28 -3.07 0.65
CA TYR A 243 -1.19 -3.06 1.79
C TYR A 243 -0.55 -2.40 3.01
N LEU A 244 0.73 -2.67 3.28
CA LEU A 244 1.48 -1.97 4.31
C LEU A 244 1.46 -0.46 4.07
N GLY A 245 1.78 -0.01 2.85
CA GLY A 245 1.70 1.41 2.49
C GLY A 245 0.30 2.02 2.66
N GLY A 246 -0.74 1.28 2.30
CA GLY A 246 -2.13 1.70 2.46
C GLY A 246 -2.57 1.83 3.92
N ILE A 247 -2.26 0.83 4.75
CA ILE A 247 -2.56 0.85 6.19
C ILE A 247 -1.81 1.97 6.88
N LEU A 248 -0.52 2.14 6.59
CA LEU A 248 0.32 3.19 7.19
C LEU A 248 -0.05 4.58 6.70
N SER A 249 -0.78 4.71 5.59
CA SER A 249 -1.35 5.98 5.14
C SER A 249 -2.58 6.40 5.95
N LEU A 250 -3.10 5.55 6.83
CA LEU A 250 -4.21 5.88 7.72
C LEU A 250 -3.68 6.56 8.99
N PRO A 251 -4.31 7.66 9.45
CA PRO A 251 -3.85 8.35 10.67
C PRO A 251 -3.97 7.50 11.94
N GLY A 252 -4.94 6.58 11.97
CA GLY A 252 -5.27 5.77 13.15
C GLY A 252 -4.08 4.98 13.70
N PHE A 253 -3.22 4.43 12.83
CA PHE A 253 -2.02 3.71 13.24
C PHE A 253 -1.04 4.62 14.01
N TRP A 254 -0.78 5.83 13.52
CA TRP A 254 0.23 6.74 14.09
C TRP A 254 -0.27 7.53 15.31
N MET A 255 -1.59 7.65 15.47
CA MET A 255 -2.18 8.34 16.61
C MET A 255 -2.27 7.47 17.86
N HIS A 256 -2.20 6.15 17.72
CA HIS A 256 -2.31 5.23 18.85
C HIS A 256 -1.02 5.22 19.68
N ARG A 257 -1.15 5.32 21.00
CA ARG A 257 -0.02 5.47 21.92
C ARG A 257 0.31 4.13 22.56
N GLY A 258 1.42 3.52 22.18
CA GLY A 258 1.91 2.30 22.81
C GLY A 258 3.33 1.94 22.37
N ASN A 259 4.07 1.24 23.25
CA ASN A 259 5.43 0.76 22.97
C ASN A 259 5.48 -0.20 21.76
N ILE A 260 4.34 -0.77 21.37
CA ILE A 260 4.23 -1.66 20.21
C ILE A 260 4.52 -0.88 18.91
N HIS A 261 4.16 0.41 18.84
CA HIS A 261 4.38 1.21 17.64
C HIS A 261 5.87 1.46 17.35
N SER A 262 6.70 1.70 18.37
CA SER A 262 8.14 1.91 18.16
C SER A 262 8.82 0.63 17.68
N LEU A 263 8.40 -0.53 18.19
CA LEU A 263 8.90 -1.83 17.72
C LEU A 263 8.46 -2.14 16.28
N VAL A 264 7.18 -1.91 15.96
CA VAL A 264 6.64 -2.16 14.62
C VAL A 264 7.24 -1.18 13.60
N ALA A 265 7.40 0.09 13.96
CA ALA A 265 8.05 1.09 13.11
C ALA A 265 9.51 0.70 12.80
N ASP A 266 10.26 0.21 13.79
CA ASP A 266 11.63 -0.27 13.58
C ASP A 266 11.70 -1.49 12.63
N LYS A 267 10.77 -2.44 12.76
CA LYS A 267 10.66 -3.56 11.80
C LYS A 267 10.35 -3.05 10.38
N LEU A 268 9.39 -2.14 10.25
CA LEU A 268 9.00 -1.55 8.96
C LEU A 268 10.14 -0.78 8.30
N LEU A 269 10.94 -0.05 9.09
CA LEU A 269 12.09 0.69 8.57
C LEU A 269 13.18 -0.23 8.07
N ARG A 270 13.45 -1.34 8.78
CA ARG A 270 14.40 -2.36 8.33
C ARG A 270 13.94 -3.01 7.02
N GLU A 271 12.66 -3.32 6.92
CA GLU A 271 12.07 -3.85 5.69
C GLU A 271 12.19 -2.85 4.53
N MET A 272 11.86 -1.58 4.78
CA MET A 272 11.98 -0.52 3.80
C MET A 272 13.42 -0.35 3.30
N VAL A 273 14.41 -0.41 4.19
CA VAL A 273 15.83 -0.36 3.82
C VAL A 273 16.22 -1.57 2.94
N GLY A 274 15.72 -2.77 3.26
CA GLY A 274 15.88 -3.96 2.43
C GLY A 274 15.35 -3.74 1.01
N LEU A 275 14.09 -3.32 0.89
CA LEU A 275 13.46 -3.01 -0.40
C LEU A 275 14.21 -1.95 -1.22
N LEU A 276 14.75 -0.92 -0.56
CA LEU A 276 15.54 0.11 -1.24
C LEU A 276 16.89 -0.42 -1.72
N ASN A 277 17.54 -1.30 -0.95
CA ASN A 277 18.77 -1.95 -1.38
C ASN A 277 18.51 -2.85 -2.59
N ASP A 278 17.40 -3.60 -2.58
CA ASP A 278 17.00 -4.43 -3.72
C ASP A 278 16.81 -3.59 -4.98
N ILE A 279 16.20 -2.39 -4.88
CA ILE A 279 16.09 -1.46 -6.01
C ILE A 279 17.46 -1.03 -6.52
N VAL A 280 18.39 -0.66 -5.62
CA VAL A 280 19.74 -0.20 -6.00
C VAL A 280 20.53 -1.33 -6.67
N GLU A 281 20.41 -2.56 -6.17
CA GLU A 281 21.04 -3.73 -6.78
C GLU A 281 20.45 -4.00 -8.18
N VAL A 282 19.11 -4.02 -8.31
CA VAL A 282 18.45 -4.14 -9.62
C VAL A 282 18.91 -3.06 -10.59
N ASP A 283 19.04 -1.81 -10.12
CA ASP A 283 19.54 -0.69 -10.91
C ASP A 283 21.01 -0.85 -11.33
N ALA A 284 21.86 -1.46 -10.49
CA ALA A 284 23.25 -1.72 -10.82
C ALA A 284 23.40 -2.81 -11.89
N PHE A 285 22.55 -3.83 -11.88
CA PHE A 285 22.55 -4.91 -12.88
C PHE A 285 21.94 -4.51 -14.24
N ARG A 286 21.25 -3.36 -14.32
CA ARG A 286 20.62 -2.85 -15.55
C ARG A 286 21.61 -2.54 -16.68
N GLU A 287 22.88 -2.30 -16.39
CA GLU A 287 23.85 -1.93 -17.44
C GLU A 287 24.22 -3.11 -18.38
N ASP A 288 24.02 -4.37 -17.96
CA ASP A 288 24.52 -5.54 -18.71
C ASP A 288 23.46 -6.57 -19.16
N VAL A 289 22.23 -6.55 -18.62
CA VAL A 289 21.21 -7.60 -18.90
C VAL A 289 19.91 -6.99 -19.44
N ARG A 290 19.48 -7.53 -20.60
CA ARG A 290 18.29 -7.13 -21.39
C ARG A 290 17.02 -6.85 -20.57
N ALA A 291 16.18 -6.00 -21.15
CA ALA A 291 14.85 -5.46 -20.79
C ALA A 291 13.77 -6.38 -20.15
N ASP A 292 14.05 -7.64 -19.81
CA ASP A 292 13.04 -8.55 -19.25
C ASP A 292 12.95 -8.47 -17.71
N PHE A 293 14.02 -8.02 -17.04
CA PHE A 293 14.10 -7.94 -15.57
C PHE A 293 13.32 -6.76 -14.97
N ASP A 294 13.20 -5.65 -15.69
CA ASP A 294 12.59 -4.40 -15.20
C ASP A 294 11.08 -4.55 -14.95
N THR A 295 10.47 -5.58 -15.51
CA THR A 295 9.03 -5.78 -15.44
C THR A 295 8.55 -6.40 -14.14
N ARG A 296 9.40 -6.84 -13.21
CA ARG A 296 8.95 -7.62 -12.04
C ARG A 296 8.90 -6.83 -10.73
N PHE A 297 9.36 -5.59 -10.72
CA PHE A 297 9.48 -4.82 -9.50
C PHE A 297 8.40 -3.73 -9.39
N ASP A 298 7.71 -3.69 -8.26
CA ASP A 298 6.63 -2.73 -7.98
C ASP A 298 7.16 -1.44 -7.35
N TYR A 299 7.87 -0.62 -8.14
CA TYR A 299 8.42 0.66 -7.67
C TYR A 299 7.34 1.58 -7.08
N ASP A 300 6.15 1.60 -7.69
CA ASP A 300 5.01 2.41 -7.24
C ASP A 300 4.53 1.97 -5.84
N GLY A 301 4.57 0.66 -5.54
CA GLY A 301 4.24 0.12 -4.22
C GLY A 301 5.27 0.45 -3.15
N VAL A 302 6.56 0.37 -3.50
CA VAL A 302 7.66 0.72 -2.59
C VAL A 302 7.67 2.22 -2.28
N ASP A 303 7.43 3.07 -3.28
CA ASP A 303 7.29 4.52 -3.09
C ASP A 303 6.11 4.88 -2.19
N LEU A 304 4.97 4.20 -2.36
CA LEU A 304 3.80 4.35 -1.48
C LEU A 304 4.16 3.99 -0.03
N LEU A 305 4.84 2.86 0.20
CA LEU A 305 5.25 2.44 1.54
C LEU A 305 6.23 3.44 2.17
N ALA A 306 7.26 3.86 1.42
CA ALA A 306 8.24 4.85 1.87
C ALA A 306 7.57 6.17 2.27
N SER A 307 6.69 6.67 1.42
CA SER A 307 5.96 7.92 1.64
C SER A 307 5.08 7.85 2.88
N ALA A 308 4.34 6.75 3.05
CA ALA A 308 3.48 6.54 4.20
C ALA A 308 4.28 6.45 5.51
N LEU A 309 5.41 5.73 5.50
CA LEU A 309 6.32 5.63 6.64
C LEU A 309 6.91 6.99 7.03
N LEU A 310 7.46 7.73 6.07
CA LEU A 310 8.07 9.04 6.32
C LEU A 310 7.07 10.05 6.86
N ALA A 311 5.88 10.12 6.25
CA ALA A 311 4.81 11.02 6.70
C ALA A 311 4.35 10.66 8.12
N GLY A 312 4.13 9.37 8.37
CA GLY A 312 3.69 8.85 9.65
C GLY A 312 4.66 9.08 10.80
N ILE A 313 5.93 8.74 10.59
CA ILE A 313 7.02 8.96 11.57
C ILE A 313 7.17 10.45 11.87
N SER A 314 7.14 11.29 10.84
CA SER A 314 7.26 12.75 11.01
C SER A 314 6.10 13.33 11.83
N GLY A 315 4.87 12.87 11.55
CA GLY A 315 3.69 13.24 12.33
C GLY A 315 3.77 12.76 13.79
N TRP A 316 4.24 11.52 13.99
CA TRP A 316 4.40 10.94 15.31
C TRP A 316 5.38 11.73 16.19
N PHE A 317 6.57 12.08 15.67
CA PHE A 317 7.54 12.91 16.41
C PHE A 317 7.00 14.31 16.73
N SER A 318 6.30 14.93 15.79
CA SER A 318 5.70 16.27 16.01
C SER A 318 4.71 16.25 17.17
N ASN A 319 3.95 15.16 17.32
CA ASN A 319 2.99 14.99 18.41
C ASN A 319 3.67 14.73 19.77
N ILE A 320 4.86 14.14 19.80
CA ILE A 320 5.66 13.96 21.03
C ILE A 320 6.20 15.31 21.48
N ASP A 321 6.82 16.08 20.58
CA ASP A 321 7.44 17.36 20.89
C ASP A 321 6.42 18.40 21.42
N GLN A 322 5.19 18.39 20.89
CA GLN A 322 4.12 19.28 21.38
C GLN A 322 3.68 18.93 22.81
N GLN A 323 3.73 17.66 23.20
CA GLN A 323 3.32 17.24 24.55
C GLN A 323 4.35 17.57 25.60
N ASP A 324 5.64 17.42 25.28
CA ASP A 324 6.71 17.75 26.20
C ASP A 324 6.79 19.26 26.48
N ARG A 325 6.32 20.10 25.56
CA ARG A 325 6.18 21.56 25.78
C ARG A 325 5.00 21.96 26.66
N CYS A 326 3.97 21.13 26.74
CA CYS A 326 2.77 21.40 27.53
C CYS A 326 2.88 20.88 28.98
N ARG A 327 4.01 20.26 29.34
CA ARG A 327 4.30 19.73 30.68
C ARG A 327 5.33 20.60 31.38
#